data_AF-A0A1B0FIN8-F1
#
_entry.id   AF-A0A1B0FIN8-F1
#
_cell.length_a   1.000
_cell.length_b   1.000
_cell.length_c   1.000
_cell.angle_alpha   90.00
_cell.angle_beta   90.00
_cell.angle_gamma   90.00
#
_symmetry.space_group_name_H-M   'P 1'
#
loop_
_entity.id
_entity.type
_entity.pdbx_description
1 polymer ?
#
loop_
_entity_poly.entity_id
_entity_poly.type
_entity_poly.pdbx_seq_one_letter_code
_entity_poly.pdbx_strand_id
1 'polypeptide(L)'
;MDNGYGQEITNNVSQVGAITVNGIQEPCDRNLRDVELISCRLRRVEPLCRLPSSALQQLAMCGFYEDLEKGVTLFRAGEQGRFWYAVLGGSLEVRYHATDTDGKVSRNWL
;
A
#
# COMPACT_ATOMS: atom_id res chain seq x y z
N MET A 1 -15.56 -17.24 -12.84
CA MET A 1 -15.53 -16.20 -13.88
C MET A 1 -14.69 -15.08 -13.30
N ASP A 2 -13.37 -15.15 -13.49
CA ASP A 2 -12.47 -14.05 -13.11
C ASP A 2 -12.51 -13.03 -14.23
N ASN A 3 -13.02 -11.84 -13.94
CA ASN A 3 -12.98 -10.72 -14.89
C ASN A 3 -11.52 -10.30 -15.02
N GLY A 4 -10.91 -10.54 -16.19
CA GLY A 4 -9.48 -10.40 -16.52
C GLY A 4 -8.89 -8.98 -16.45
N TYR A 5 -9.22 -8.21 -15.43
CA TYR A 5 -8.59 -6.95 -15.09
C TYR A 5 -7.58 -7.21 -13.96
N GLY A 6 -6.30 -7.39 -14.33
CA GLY A 6 -5.23 -7.49 -13.34
C GLY A 6 -4.89 -6.09 -12.82
N GLN A 7 -5.21 -5.76 -11.57
CA GLN A 7 -4.78 -4.49 -10.97
C GLN A 7 -3.51 -4.73 -10.16
N GLU A 8 -2.53 -3.84 -10.26
CA GLU A 8 -1.38 -3.85 -9.37
C GLU A 8 -1.08 -2.46 -8.82
N ILE A 9 -0.55 -2.42 -7.60
CA ILE A 9 -0.09 -1.19 -6.96
C ILE A 9 1.41 -1.31 -6.76
N THR A 10 2.16 -0.45 -7.43
CA THR A 10 3.63 -0.47 -7.43
C THR A 10 4.16 0.91 -7.09
N ASN A 11 5.21 0.93 -6.28
CA ASN A 11 5.97 2.16 -6.05
C ASN A 11 6.87 2.46 -7.25
N ASN A 12 6.57 3.52 -8.01
CA ASN A 12 7.41 3.96 -9.13
C ASN A 12 8.27 5.20 -8.83
N VAL A 13 8.18 5.74 -7.61
CA VAL A 13 9.02 6.85 -7.12
C VAL A 13 10.02 6.35 -6.07
N SER A 14 11.07 7.12 -5.81
CA SER A 14 12.01 6.84 -4.73
C SER A 14 11.35 7.16 -3.37
N GLN A 15 11.37 6.19 -2.44
CA GLN A 15 10.99 6.34 -1.03
C GLN A 15 9.51 6.70 -0.77
N VAL A 16 8.69 5.67 -0.67
CA VAL A 16 7.34 5.79 -0.09
C VAL A 16 7.35 5.25 1.32
N GLY A 17 7.07 6.11 2.31
CA GLY A 17 6.86 5.66 3.68
C GLY A 17 5.51 4.96 3.75
N ALA A 18 5.48 3.66 4.01
CA ALA A 18 4.24 2.91 4.23
C ALA A 18 4.15 2.46 5.68
N ILE A 19 2.94 2.46 6.24
CA ILE A 19 2.67 1.71 7.47
C ILE A 19 1.86 0.45 7.17
N THR A 20 2.34 -0.68 7.69
CA THR A 20 1.67 -1.98 7.64
C THR A 20 1.36 -2.44 9.05
N VAL A 21 0.09 -2.64 9.41
CA VAL A 21 -0.29 -3.10 10.76
C VAL A 21 -0.80 -4.53 10.68
N ASN A 22 0.09 -5.49 10.94
CA ASN A 22 -0.30 -6.86 11.28
C ASN A 22 0.22 -7.16 12.68
N GLY A 23 -0.70 -7.49 13.59
CA GLY A 23 -0.45 -7.63 15.03
C GLY A 23 0.38 -8.86 15.44
N ILE A 24 1.54 -9.10 14.83
CA ILE A 24 2.40 -10.24 15.15
C ILE A 24 3.89 -9.89 15.31
N GLN A 25 4.28 -8.61 15.22
CA GLN A 25 5.62 -8.20 15.65
C GLN A 25 5.64 -6.74 16.06
N GLU A 26 6.07 -6.45 17.28
CA GLU A 26 6.53 -5.11 17.64
C GLU A 26 7.83 -4.83 16.88
N PRO A 27 8.02 -3.66 16.27
CA PRO A 27 9.33 -3.25 15.79
C PRO A 27 10.22 -3.05 17.01
N CYS A 28 11.07 -4.04 17.26
CA CYS A 28 11.92 -4.13 18.44
C CYS A 28 12.86 -2.91 18.64
N ASP A 29 13.09 -2.11 17.60
CA ASP A 29 14.02 -0.97 17.62
C ASP A 29 13.32 0.41 17.65
N ARG A 30 12.00 0.47 17.79
CA ARG A 30 11.27 1.75 17.72
C ARG A 30 11.47 2.58 18.99
N ASN A 31 12.09 3.76 18.83
CA ASN A 31 12.23 4.72 19.92
C ASN A 31 11.07 5.75 19.93
N LEU A 32 10.96 6.52 21.02
CA LEU A 32 9.86 7.49 21.20
C LEU A 32 9.82 8.58 20.12
N ARG A 33 10.98 9.00 19.60
CA ARG A 33 11.07 9.99 18.52
C ARG A 33 10.50 9.43 17.22
N ASP A 34 10.74 8.16 16.92
CA ASP A 34 10.19 7.51 15.73
C ASP A 34 8.67 7.41 15.82
N VAL A 35 8.14 7.08 17.00
CA VAL A 35 6.69 7.02 17.28
C VAL A 35 6.05 8.37 17.03
N GLU A 36 6.65 9.45 17.52
CA GLU A 36 6.16 10.82 17.30
C GLU A 36 6.20 11.19 15.82
N LEU A 37 7.29 10.89 15.12
CA LEU A 37 7.43 11.15 13.69
C LEU A 37 6.35 10.42 12.88
N ILE A 38 6.16 9.13 13.13
CA ILE A 38 5.18 8.29 12.43
C ILE A 38 3.76 8.79 12.78
N SER A 39 3.48 9.07 14.05
CA SER A 39 2.19 9.63 14.48
C SER A 39 1.85 10.94 13.76
N CYS A 40 2.82 11.84 13.61
CA CYS A 40 2.67 13.09 12.86
C CYS A 40 2.35 12.83 11.39
N ARG A 41 2.96 11.82 10.77
CA ARG A 41 2.67 11.44 9.38
C ARG A 41 1.29 10.77 9.23
N LEU A 42 0.89 9.92 10.18
CA LEU A 42 -0.44 9.30 10.19
C LEU A 42 -1.55 10.37 10.22
N ARG A 43 -1.36 11.48 10.95
CA ARG A 43 -2.33 12.60 10.95
C ARG A 43 -2.53 13.28 9.60
N ARG A 44 -1.64 13.08 8.64
CA ARG A 44 -1.78 13.65 7.28
C ARG A 44 -2.69 12.80 6.39
N VAL A 45 -3.03 11.58 6.82
CA VAL A 45 -3.90 10.65 6.10
C VAL A 45 -5.33 10.87 6.59
N GLU A 46 -6.22 11.27 5.68
CA GLU A 46 -7.56 11.80 5.98
C GLU A 46 -8.47 10.88 6.83
N PRO A 47 -8.43 9.53 6.69
CA PRO A 47 -9.14 8.65 7.62
C PRO A 47 -8.49 8.56 9.00
N LEU A 48 -7.15 8.63 9.07
CA LEU A 48 -6.39 8.41 10.31
C LEU A 48 -6.34 9.67 11.18
N CYS A 49 -6.43 10.86 10.60
CA CYS A 49 -6.36 12.13 11.34
C CYS A 49 -7.50 12.32 12.36
N ARG A 50 -8.60 11.58 12.21
CA ARG A 50 -9.77 11.60 13.11
C ARG A 50 -9.60 10.68 14.32
N LEU A 51 -8.60 9.80 14.31
CA LEU A 51 -8.34 8.89 15.42
C LEU A 51 -7.76 9.66 16.62
N PRO A 52 -8.05 9.22 17.87
CA PRO A 52 -7.43 9.77 19.06
C PRO A 52 -5.89 9.68 19.00
N SER A 53 -5.19 10.63 19.62
CA SER A 53 -3.72 10.64 19.69
C SER A 53 -3.13 9.32 20.20
N SER A 54 -3.77 8.70 21.19
CA SER A 54 -3.35 7.41 21.73
C SER A 54 -3.46 6.27 20.71
N ALA A 55 -4.50 6.27 19.87
CA ALA A 55 -4.67 5.28 18.81
C ALA A 55 -3.62 5.46 17.71
N LEU A 56 -3.28 6.70 17.36
CA LEU A 56 -2.20 7.00 16.41
C LEU A 56 -0.83 6.57 16.95
N GLN A 57 -0.56 6.81 18.23
CA GLN A 57 0.65 6.34 18.88
C GLN A 57 0.71 4.82 18.93
N GLN A 58 -0.41 4.14 19.22
CA GLN A 58 -0.48 2.68 19.18
C GLN A 58 -0.21 2.14 17.78
N LEU A 59 -0.82 2.71 16.74
CA LEU A 59 -0.52 2.37 15.34
C LEU A 59 0.97 2.62 15.04
N ALA A 60 1.52 3.74 15.49
CA ALA A 60 2.93 4.06 15.40
C ALA A 60 3.84 3.26 16.34
N MET A 61 3.30 2.37 17.19
CA MET A 61 4.04 1.47 18.08
C MET A 61 3.97 0.03 17.59
N CYS A 62 2.87 -0.41 16.97
CA CYS A 62 2.69 -1.77 16.47
C CYS A 62 2.81 -1.92 14.94
N GLY A 63 2.72 -0.84 14.15
CA GLY A 63 2.79 -0.92 12.68
C GLY A 63 4.22 -0.87 12.15
N PHE A 64 4.55 -1.67 11.15
CA PHE A 64 5.81 -1.58 10.43
C PHE A 64 5.85 -0.32 9.60
N TYR A 65 6.82 0.56 9.86
CA TYR A 65 7.09 1.73 9.03
C TYR A 65 8.29 1.42 8.13
N GLU A 66 8.09 1.37 6.82
CA GLU A 66 9.12 1.02 5.85
C GLU A 66 9.17 2.04 4.71
N ASP A 67 10.38 2.35 4.25
CA ASP A 67 10.59 3.09 3.02
C ASP A 67 10.62 2.10 1.86
N LEU A 68 9.65 2.21 0.96
CA LEU A 68 9.56 1.34 -0.20
C LEU A 68 10.54 1.80 -1.28
N GLU A 69 11.32 0.86 -1.80
CA GLU A 69 12.17 1.08 -2.97
C GLU A 69 11.33 1.18 -4.26
N LYS A 70 11.94 1.79 -5.29
CA LYS A 70 11.32 1.86 -6.60
C LYS A 70 11.21 0.45 -7.20
N GLY A 71 10.04 0.12 -7.73
CA GLY A 71 9.72 -1.19 -8.32
C GLY A 71 9.04 -2.16 -7.34
N VAL A 72 8.95 -1.84 -6.04
CA VAL A 72 8.25 -2.68 -5.07
C VAL A 72 6.75 -2.69 -5.37
N THR A 73 6.18 -3.88 -5.56
CA THR A 73 4.74 -4.08 -5.77
C THR A 73 4.09 -4.51 -4.46
N LEU A 74 3.13 -3.73 -3.98
CA LEU A 74 2.43 -3.96 -2.70
C LEU A 74 1.19 -4.83 -2.85
N PHE A 75 0.57 -4.79 -4.03
CA PHE A 75 -0.71 -5.46 -4.26
C PHE A 75 -0.80 -5.93 -5.71
N ARG A 76 -1.37 -7.12 -5.90
CA ARG A 76 -1.80 -7.65 -7.19
C ARG A 76 -3.19 -8.25 -7.06
N ALA A 77 -4.06 -7.94 -8.02
CA ALA A 77 -5.41 -8.50 -8.08
C ALA A 77 -5.34 -10.02 -8.21
N GLY A 78 -6.23 -10.71 -7.50
CA GLY A 78 -6.26 -12.17 -7.43
C GLY A 78 -5.34 -12.76 -6.34
N GLU A 79 -4.41 -11.97 -5.77
CA GLU A 79 -3.68 -12.38 -4.58
C GLU A 79 -4.51 -12.10 -3.31
N GLN A 80 -4.49 -13.03 -2.35
CA GLN A 80 -5.15 -12.81 -1.06
C GLN A 80 -4.41 -11.70 -0.31
N GLY A 81 -5.07 -10.54 -0.13
CA GLY A 81 -4.53 -9.44 0.65
C GLY A 81 -4.27 -9.88 2.10
N ARG A 82 -3.02 -9.74 2.54
CA ARG A 82 -2.59 -10.10 3.92
C ARG A 82 -2.42 -8.88 4.82
N PHE A 83 -2.34 -7.70 4.23
CA PHE A 83 -1.94 -6.45 4.87
C PHE A 83 -2.74 -5.29 4.28
N TRP A 84 -2.92 -4.24 5.08
CA TRP A 84 -3.33 -2.93 4.59
C TRP A 84 -2.13 -1.98 4.65
N TYR A 85 -2.05 -1.09 3.67
CA TYR A 85 -0.97 -0.11 3.55
C TYR A 85 -1.56 1.30 3.59
N ALA A 86 -0.93 2.19 4.35
CA ALA A 86 -1.19 3.63 4.23
C ALA A 86 0.08 4.36 3.79
N VAL A 87 -0.04 5.17 2.75
CA VAL A 87 1.04 6.00 2.21
C VAL A 87 1.20 7.25 3.09
N LEU A 88 2.34 7.34 3.78
CA LEU A 88 2.69 8.41 4.71
C LEU A 88 3.60 9.48 4.09
N GLY A 89 4.20 9.17 2.94
CA GLY A 89 5.00 10.08 2.14
C GLY A 89 5.24 9.52 0.74
N GLY A 90 5.37 10.39 -0.26
CA GLY A 90 5.49 9.99 -1.67
C GLY A 90 4.15 9.66 -2.33
N SER A 91 4.18 8.83 -3.38
CA SER A 91 3.02 8.44 -4.18
C SER A 91 3.21 7.02 -4.73
N LEU A 92 2.11 6.27 -4.87
CA LEU A 92 2.12 4.97 -5.55
C LEU A 92 1.40 5.07 -6.88
N GLU A 93 1.78 4.22 -7.83
CA GLU A 93 1.06 4.08 -9.10
C GLU A 93 0.14 2.86 -9.04
N VAL A 94 -1.09 3.05 -9.53
CA VAL A 94 -2.05 1.97 -9.74
C VAL A 94 -2.09 1.66 -11.23
N ARG A 95 -1.79 0.41 -11.59
CA ARG A 95 -1.80 -0.05 -12.98
C ARG A 95 -2.91 -1.05 -13.21
N TYR A 96 -3.61 -0.87 -14.33
CA TYR A 96 -4.62 -1.81 -14.83
C TYR A 96 -4.03 -2.57 -16.01
N HIS A 97 -3.85 -3.88 -15.85
CA HIS A 97 -3.53 -4.80 -16.93
C HIS A 97 -4.84 -5.24 -17.57
N ALA A 98 -5.12 -4.71 -18.76
CA ALA A 98 -6.04 -5.36 -19.68
C ALA A 98 -5.32 -6.59 -20.24
N THR A 99 -5.88 -7.78 -20.09
CA THR A 99 -5.45 -8.88 -20.97
C THR A 99 -5.92 -8.52 -22.36
N ASP A 100 -4.96 -8.16 -23.22
CA ASP A 100 -5.20 -7.97 -24.64
C ASP A 100 -5.74 -9.29 -25.20
N THR A 101 -7.06 -9.36 -25.30
CA THR A 101 -7.78 -10.36 -26.08
C THR A 101 -8.17 -9.78 -27.43
N ASP A 102 -7.53 -8.70 -27.89
CA ASP A 102 -7.58 -8.27 -29.29
C ASP A 102 -6.54 -9.04 -30.13
N GLY A 103 -6.60 -10.36 -30.02
CA GLY A 103 -5.81 -11.30 -30.78
C GLY A 103 -6.71 -12.23 -31.59
N LYS A 104 -7.12 -11.75 -32.78
CA LYS A 104 -7.75 -12.51 -33.88
C LYS A 104 -9.18 -13.01 -33.64
N VAL A 105 -10.16 -12.21 -34.08
CA VAL A 105 -11.22 -12.76 -34.93
C VAL A 105 -11.27 -11.93 -36.20
N SER A 106 -10.53 -12.36 -37.23
CA SER A 106 -10.86 -12.03 -38.61
C SER A 106 -12.27 -12.56 -38.86
N ARG A 107 -13.30 -11.75 -38.63
CA ARG A 107 -14.64 -12.01 -39.15
C ARG A 107 -14.64 -11.64 -40.63
N ASN A 108 -14.03 -12.50 -41.44
CA ASN A 108 -14.46 -12.67 -42.81
C ASN A 108 -15.78 -13.44 -42.75
N TRP A 109 -16.88 -12.72 -42.93
CA TRP A 109 -18.10 -13.28 -43.52
C TRP A 109 -18.65 -12.21 -44.45
N LEU A 110 -18.44 -12.47 -45.74
CA LEU A 110 -19.15 -11.99 -46.94
C LEU A 110 -19.71 -10.57 -46.93
#